data_AF-A0A1J4WHD4-F1
#
_entry.id   AF-A0A1J4WHD4-F1
#
_cell.length_a   1.000
_cell.length_b   1.000
_cell.length_c   1.000
_cell.angle_alpha   90.00
_cell.angle_beta   90.00
_cell.angle_gamma   90.00
#
_symmetry.space_group_name_H-M   'P 1'
#
loop_
_entity.id
_entity.type
_entity.pdbx_description
1 polymer ?
#
loop_
_entity_poly.entity_id
_entity_poly.type
_entity_poly.pdbx_seq_one_letter_code
_entity_poly.pdbx_strand_id
1 'polypeptide(L)' 'MKISELPTGQCSVILAFTNGEKRRVSGKITEKRGIKYLIARQSPKKSFGPGTQVLWNRNETKKGGTK' A
#
# COMPACT_ATOMS: atom_id res chain seq x y z
N MET A 1 2.25 -4.61 -10.76
CA MET A 1 1.77 -4.98 -9.41
C MET A 1 0.69 -3.99 -8.95
N LYS A 2 -0.28 -4.49 -8.20
CA LYS A 2 -1.42 -3.73 -7.67
C LYS A 2 -1.50 -3.88 -6.15
N ILE A 3 -2.25 -3.02 -5.49
CA ILE A 3 -2.48 -3.08 -4.03
C ILE A 3 -3.09 -4.42 -3.59
N SER A 4 -3.95 -5.03 -4.42
CA SER A 4 -4.54 -6.35 -4.19
C SER A 4 -3.51 -7.49 -4.05
N GLU A 5 -2.37 -7.38 -4.73
CA GLU A 5 -1.30 -8.39 -4.75
C GLU A 5 -0.35 -8.25 -3.56
N LEU A 6 -0.44 -7.14 -2.82
CA LEU A 6 0.46 -6.87 -1.71
C LEU A 6 0.01 -7.55 -0.41
N PRO A 7 0.96 -7.91 0.48
CA PRO A 7 0.64 -8.39 1.81
C PRO A 7 0.00 -7.29 2.65
N THR A 8 -0.87 -7.68 3.59
CA THR A 8 -1.38 -6.77 4.62
C THR A 8 -0.26 -6.39 5.58
N GLY A 9 -0.30 -5.17 6.12
CA GLY A 9 0.77 -4.66 6.99
C GLY A 9 1.16 -3.22 6.70
N GLN A 10 2.12 -2.70 7.46
CA GLN A 10 2.69 -1.38 7.17
C GLN A 10 3.60 -1.48 5.96
N CYS A 11 3.47 -0.54 5.03
CA CYS A 11 4.32 -0.53 3.84
C CYS A 11 4.51 0.88 3.31
N SER A 12 5.64 1.07 2.64
CA SER A 12 5.90 2.21 1.78
C SER A 12 5.81 1.77 0.33
N VAL A 13 4.99 2.43 -0.47
CA VAL A 13 4.79 2.11 -1.89
C VAL A 13 5.02 3.35 -2.75
N ILE A 14 5.43 3.16 -4.00
CA ILE A 14 5.40 4.19 -5.02
C ILE A 14 4.21 3.89 -5.92
N LEU A 15 3.23 4.79 -5.94
CA LEU A 15 2.03 4.69 -6.76
C LEU A 15 2.25 5.41 -8.09
N ALA A 16 1.77 4.80 -9.18
CA ALA A 16 1.63 5.48 -10.47
C ALA A 16 0.18 5.98 -10.62
N PHE A 17 0.04 7.26 -10.93
CA PHE A 17 -1.25 7.89 -11.25
C PHE A 17 -1.44 7.98 -12.76
N THR A 18 -2.70 8.11 -13.19
CA THR A 18 -3.09 8.18 -14.60
C THR A 18 -2.54 9.41 -15.32
N ASN A 19 -2.21 10.47 -14.59
CA ASN A 19 -1.57 11.67 -15.11
C ASN A 19 -0.04 11.55 -15.27
N GLY A 20 0.53 10.35 -15.07
CA GLY A 20 1.97 10.12 -15.12
C GLY A 20 2.73 10.50 -13.85
N GLU A 21 2.06 11.10 -12.85
CA GLU A 21 2.70 11.36 -11.56
C GLU A 21 3.06 10.05 -10.85
N LYS A 22 4.22 10.05 -10.21
CA LYS A 22 4.66 8.99 -9.31
C LYS A 22 4.75 9.57 -7.91
N ARG A 23 4.05 8.96 -6.95
CA ARG A 23 4.10 9.44 -5.55
C ARG A 23 4.47 8.31 -4.61
N ARG A 24 5.44 8.58 -3.75
CA ARG A 24 5.74 7.72 -2.61
C ARG A 24 4.68 7.93 -1.53
N VAL A 25 4.05 6.84 -1.11
CA VAL A 25 3.01 6.81 -0.09
C VAL A 25 3.39 5.80 0.97
N SER A 26 3.48 6.24 2.21
CA SER A 26 3.65 5.36 3.37
C SER A 26 2.31 5.18 4.07
N GLY A 27 1.97 3.94 4.38
CA GLY A 27 0.65 3.60 4.89
C GLY A 27 0.56 2.18 5.40
N LYS A 28 -0.67 1.69 5.55
CA LYS A 28 -0.97 0.31 5.93
C LYS A 28 -1.91 -0.31 4.90
N ILE A 29 -1.55 -1.47 4.39
CA ILE A 29 -2.47 -2.31 3.60
C ILE A 29 -3.34 -3.09 4.57
N THR A 30 -4.64 -2.90 4.43
CA THR A 30 -5.68 -3.59 5.20
C THR A 30 -6.59 -4.34 4.25
N GLU A 31 -7.12 -5.47 4.69
CA GLU A 31 -8.14 -6.21 3.96
C GLU A 31 -9.50 -6.02 4.64
N LYS A 32 -10.54 -5.76 3.85
CA LYS A 32 -11.92 -5.66 4.33
C LYS A 32 -12.81 -6.40 3.33
N ARG A 33 -13.53 -7.43 3.81
CA ARG A 33 -14.38 -8.29 2.97
C ARG A 33 -13.63 -8.90 1.77
N GLY A 34 -12.40 -9.35 1.96
CA GLY A 34 -11.55 -9.92 0.89
C GLY A 34 -10.95 -8.90 -0.09
N ILE A 35 -11.20 -7.60 0.11
CA ILE A 35 -10.63 -6.54 -0.74
C ILE A 35 -9.54 -5.81 0.04
N LYS A 36 -8.35 -5.71 -0.56
CA LYS A 36 -7.22 -4.97 0.03
C LYS A 36 -7.21 -3.51 -0.39
N TYR A 37 -6.93 -2.66 0.58
CA TYR A 37 -6.83 -1.21 0.43
C TYR A 37 -5.58 -0.70 1.13
N LEU A 38 -4.90 0.28 0.55
CA LEU A 38 -3.83 1.01 1.22
C LEU A 38 -4.42 2.24 1.90
N ILE A 39 -4.27 2.32 3.22
CA ILE A 39 -4.60 3.51 3.99
C ILE A 39 -3.30 4.29 4.20
N ALA A 40 -3.18 5.44 3.54
CA ALA A 40 -2.03 6.31 3.68
C ALA A 40 -2.02 7.01 5.04
N ARG A 41 -0.83 7.22 5.59
CA ARG A 41 -0.65 7.87 6.91
C ARG A 41 -0.73 9.40 6.86
N GLN A 42 -0.64 9.98 5.68
CA GLN A 42 -0.79 11.40 5.39
C GLN A 42 -2.20 11.92 5.75
N SER A 43 -2.29 13.16 6.22
CA SER A 43 -3.55 13.88 6.52
C SER A 43 -3.91 14.83 5.37
N PRO A 44 -5.16 14.84 4.88
CA PRO A 44 -6.24 13.93 5.22
C PRO A 44 -5.91 12.48 4.82
N LYS A 45 -6.41 11.51 5.60
CA LYS A 45 -6.22 10.08 5.33
C LYS A 45 -6.76 9.75 3.94
N LYS A 46 -5.87 9.42 3.01
CA LYS A 46 -6.23 8.93 1.68
C LYS A 46 -6.20 7.41 1.66
N SER A 47 -7.26 6.81 1.12
CA SER A 47 -7.31 5.38 0.82
C SER A 47 -7.09 5.16 -0.68
N PHE A 48 -6.33 4.11 -1.02
CA PHE A 48 -6.11 3.67 -2.39
C PHE A 48 -6.70 2.28 -2.58
N GLY A 49 -7.43 2.11 -3.69
CA GLY A 49 -8.18 0.89 -3.98
C GLY A 49 -7.31 -0.28 -4.44
N PRO A 50 -7.88 -1.49 -4.53
CA PRO A 50 -7.16 -2.71 -4.91
C PRO A 50 -6.55 -2.65 -6.32
N GLY A 51 -7.09 -1.81 -7.20
CA GLY A 51 -6.64 -1.64 -8.59
C GLY A 51 -5.52 -0.63 -8.79
N THR A 52 -5.13 0.14 -7.76
CA THR A 52 -4.08 1.16 -7.91
C THR A 52 -2.75 0.51 -8.27
N GLN A 53 -2.12 1.02 -9.32
CA GLN A 53 -0.83 0.53 -9.79
C GLN A 53 0.27 0.94 -8.82
N VAL A 54 1.01 -0.07 -8.39
CA VAL A 54 2.20 0.09 -7.56
C VAL A 54 3.40 -0.14 -8.47
N LEU A 55 4.36 0.78 -8.44
CA LEU A 55 5.63 0.64 -9.18
C LEU A 55 6.70 -0.01 -8.31
N TRP A 56 6.58 0.18 -7.00
CA TRP A 56 7.51 -0.35 -6.03
C TRP A 56 6.82 -0.46 -4.68
N ASN A 57 7.12 -1.50 -3.93
CA ASN A 57 6.73 -1.60 -2.53
C ASN A 57 7.92 -2.01 -1.65
N ARG A 58 7.88 -1.56 -0.41
CA ARG A 58 8.66 -2.11 0.69
C ARG A 58 7.71 -2.35 1.83
N ASN A 59 7.50 -3.63 2.12
CA ASN A 59 6.79 -4.01 3.33
C ASN A 59 7.69 -3.65 4.51
N GLU A 60 7.15 -2.89 5.45
CA GLU A 60 7.79 -2.66 6.75
C GLU A 60 7.41 -3.84 7.63
N THR A 61 7.90 -5.02 7.23
CA THR A 61 7.88 -6.18 8.10
C THR A 61 8.68 -5.80 9.34
N LYS A 62 8.01 -5.72 10.49
CA LYS A 62 8.72 -5.86 11.76
C LYS A 62 9.48 -7.17 11.65
N LYS A 63 10.81 -7.11 11.57
CA LYS A 63 11.67 -8.22 11.96
C LYS A 63 11.20 -8.64 13.36
N GLY A 64 10.48 -9.74 13.44
CA GLY A 64 9.79 -10.12 14.66
C GLY A 64 9.02 -11.41 14.48
N GLY A 65 9.77 -12.52 14.43
CA GLY A 65 9.24 -13.82 14.84
C GLY A 65 9.14 -14.85 13.73
N THR A 66 10.19 -15.65 13.55
CA THR A 66 10.02 -17.11 13.65
C THR A 66 11.22 -17.65 14.42
N LYS A 67 10.90 -18.52 15.38
CA LYS A 67 11.77 -19.18 16.37
C LYS A 67 12.92 -19.94 15.74
#